data_AF-A0A962YS61-F1
#
_entry.id   AF-A0A962YS61-F1
#
_cell.length_a   1.000
_cell.length_b   1.000
_cell.length_c   1.000
_cell.angle_alpha   90.00
_cell.angle_beta   90.00
_cell.angle_gamma   90.00
#
_symmetry.space_group_name_H-M   'P 1'
#
loop_
_entity.id
_entity.type
_entity.pdbx_description
1 polymer ?
#
loop_
_entity_poly.entity_id
_entity_poly.type
_entity_poly.pdbx_seq_one_letter_code
_entity_poly.pdbx_strand_id
1 'polypeptide(L)' 'MNILYYDCFAGISGDMHLAALLDLGLDYDELVLELAKLGLDGYGVQASRATRRGIAGTQVRVVVDPKQPDRR' A
#
# COMPACT_ATOMS: atom_id res chain seq x y z
N MET A 1 -23.27 -5.07 -10.36
CA MET A 1 -22.67 -4.25 -9.30
C MET A 1 -21.48 -5.01 -8.77
N ASN A 2 -20.26 -4.49 -8.95
CA ASN A 2 -19.06 -5.13 -8.40
C ASN A 2 -18.68 -4.37 -7.14
N ILE A 3 -18.55 -5.07 -6.01
CA ILE A 3 -18.24 -4.49 -4.71
C ILE A 3 -16.90 -5.08 -4.26
N LEU A 4 -15.95 -4.21 -3.93
CA LEU A 4 -14.77 -4.62 -3.17
C LEU A 4 -15.12 -4.56 -1.68
N TYR A 5 -15.33 -5.73 -1.09
CA TYR A 5 -15.69 -5.87 0.32
C TYR A 5 -14.47 -6.32 1.14
N TYR A 6 -14.16 -5.58 2.20
CA TYR A 6 -13.10 -5.90 3.15
C TYR A 6 -13.70 -6.49 4.43
N ASP A 7 -13.38 -7.75 4.73
CA ASP A 7 -13.64 -8.36 6.04
C ASP A 7 -12.37 -8.24 6.91
N CYS A 8 -12.23 -7.08 7.56
CA CYS A 8 -11.05 -6.75 8.37
C CYS A 8 -11.41 -6.70 9.86
N PHE A 9 -11.66 -7.87 10.47
CA PHE A 9 -12.05 -7.96 11.89
C PHE A 9 -11.09 -7.27 12.88
N ALA A 10 -9.82 -7.11 12.51
CA ALA A 10 -8.79 -6.44 13.32
C ALA A 10 -8.30 -5.10 12.72
N GLY A 11 -9.02 -4.57 11.73
CA GLY A 11 -8.58 -3.42 10.93
C GLY A 11 -7.60 -3.79 9.82
N ILE A 12 -7.27 -2.80 8.99
CA ILE A 12 -6.31 -2.90 7.89
C ILE A 12 -5.43 -1.65 7.89
N SER A 13 -4.11 -1.83 7.78
CA SER A 13 -3.19 -0.71 7.63
C SER A 13 -3.17 -0.21 6.18
N GLY A 14 -2.74 1.05 5.99
CA GLY A 14 -2.73 1.66 4.65
C GLY A 14 -1.90 0.87 3.64
N ASP A 15 -0.71 0.40 4.02
CA ASP A 15 0.15 -0.43 3.18
C ASP A 15 -0.49 -1.79 2.82
N MET A 16 -1.23 -2.42 3.74
CA MET A 16 -2.00 -3.64 3.45
C MET A 16 -3.12 -3.37 2.44
N HIS A 17 -3.79 -2.22 2.52
CA HIS A 17 -4.80 -1.83 1.56
C HIS A 17 -4.20 -1.63 0.15
N LEU A 18 -3.08 -0.91 0.05
CA LEU A 18 -2.38 -0.71 -1.23
C LEU A 18 -1.91 -2.05 -1.83
N ALA A 19 -1.37 -2.94 -1.00
CA ALA A 19 -0.97 -4.28 -1.44
C ALA A 19 -2.15 -5.09 -1.99
N ALA A 20 -3.32 -5.01 -1.33
CA ALA A 20 -4.52 -5.69 -1.79
C ALA A 20 -5.00 -5.16 -3.15
N LEU A 21 -4.94 -3.85 -3.39
CA LEU A 21 -5.28 -3.27 -4.70
C LEU A 21 -4.35 -3.77 -5.81
N LEU A 22 -3.04 -3.85 -5.55
CA LEU A 22 -2.08 -4.40 -6.52
C LEU A 22 -2.36 -5.88 -6.80
N ASP A 23 -2.63 -6.70 -5.78
CA ASP A 23 -2.99 -8.11 -5.95
C ASP A 23 -4.35 -8.30 -6.65
N LEU A 24 -5.25 -7.30 -6.61
CA LEU A 24 -6.50 -7.26 -7.38
C LEU A 24 -6.32 -6.86 -8.85
N GLY A 25 -5.10 -6.47 -9.24
CA GLY A 25 -4.74 -6.13 -10.62
C GLY A 25 -4.62 -4.63 -10.91
N LEU A 26 -4.63 -3.76 -9.90
CA LEU A 26 -4.24 -2.36 -10.10
C LEU A 26 -2.76 -2.30 -10.52
N ASP A 27 -2.47 -1.51 -11.56
CA ASP A 27 -1.10 -1.29 -11.99
C ASP A 27 -0.31 -0.46 -10.96
N TYR A 28 0.97 -0.78 -10.80
CA TYR A 28 1.82 -0.09 -9.83
C TYR A 28 2.03 1.39 -10.18
N ASP A 29 2.24 1.72 -11.46
CA ASP A 29 2.48 3.09 -11.88
C ASP A 29 1.18 3.91 -11.75
N GLU A 30 0.03 3.30 -12.06
CA GLU A 30 -1.27 3.93 -11.81
C GLU A 30 -1.49 4.23 -10.32
N LEU A 31 -1.15 3.29 -9.43
CA LEU A 31 -1.20 3.52 -7.99
C LEU A 31 -0.32 4.71 -7.57
N VAL A 32 0.91 4.78 -8.06
CA VAL A 32 1.85 5.88 -7.74
C VAL A 32 1.30 7.22 -8.24
N LEU A 33 0.73 7.26 -9.45
CA LEU A 33 0.11 8.46 -10.01
C LEU A 33 -1.10 8.94 -9.18
N GLU A 34 -1.95 8.02 -8.71
CA GLU A 34 -3.09 8.37 -7.86
C GLU A 34 -2.62 8.91 -6.50
N LEU A 35 -1.59 8.30 -5.90
CA LEU A 35 -1.02 8.78 -4.63
C LEU A 35 -0.34 10.16 -4.76
N ALA A 36 0.23 10.47 -5.93
CA ALA A 36 0.83 11.79 -6.18
C ALA A 36 -0.19 12.94 -6.09
N LYS A 37 -1.49 12.67 -6.33
CA LYS A 37 -2.56 13.67 -6.22
C LYS A 37 -2.78 14.19 -4.80
N LEU A 38 -2.24 13.50 -3.79
CA LEU A 38 -2.27 13.97 -2.40
C LEU A 38 -1.40 15.22 -2.18
N GLY A 39 -0.49 15.57 -3.11
CA GLY A 39 0.39 16.73 -2.97
C GLY A 39 1.37 16.60 -1.80
N LEU A 40 1.75 15.37 -1.48
CA LEU A 40 2.69 15.05 -0.41
C LEU A 40 4.06 14.74 -0.99
N ASP A 41 5.09 15.35 -0.41
CA ASP A 41 6.49 15.10 -0.76
C ASP A 41 7.22 14.31 0.33
N GLY A 42 8.40 13.80 0.00
CA GLY A 42 9.30 13.16 0.96
C GLY A 42 8.91 11.73 1.35
N TYR A 43 8.18 11.04 0.47
CA TYR A 43 7.94 9.61 0.56
C TYR A 43 8.02 8.95 -0.82
N GLY A 44 8.25 7.64 -0.80
CA GLY A 44 8.11 6.76 -1.95
C GLY A 44 7.37 5.49 -1.55
N VAL A 45 6.91 4.76 -2.55
CA VAL A 45 6.27 3.45 -2.38
C VAL A 45 7.19 2.40 -3.00
N GLN A 46 7.23 1.23 -2.39
CA GLN A 46 7.89 0.05 -2.96
C GLN A 46 6.93 -1.13 -2.86
N ALA A 47 6.80 -1.90 -3.93
CA ALA A 47 6.03 -3.12 -3.97
C ALA A 47 6.96 -4.31 -4.27
N SER A 48 6.78 -5.41 -3.54
CA SER A 48 7.53 -6.64 -3.77
C SER A 48 6.69 -7.86 -3.41
N ARG A 49 7.04 -9.03 -3.96
CA ARG A 49 6.43 -10.29 -3.51
C ARG A 49 7.03 -10.71 -2.18
N ALA A 50 6.19 -11.07 -1.23
CA ALA A 50 6.61 -11.56 0.07
C ALA A 50 5.83 -12.81 0.47
N THR A 51 6.48 -13.68 1.24
CA THR A 51 5.84 -14.84 1.86
C THR A 51 6.06 -14.77 3.37
N ARG A 52 4.98 -14.85 4.15
CA ARG A 52 5.05 -14.86 5.61
C ARG A 52 4.22 -16.02 6.14
N ARG A 53 4.85 -16.89 6.93
CA ARG A 53 4.19 -18.08 7.52
C ARG A 53 3.44 -18.93 6.46
N GLY A 54 4.02 -19.07 5.27
CA GLY A 54 3.44 -19.85 4.17
C GLY A 54 2.39 -19.12 3.32
N ILE A 55 2.03 -17.87 3.65
CA ILE A 55 1.09 -17.07 2.86
C ILE A 55 1.89 -16.12 1.97
N ALA A 56 1.67 -16.19 0.67
CA ALA A 56 2.31 -15.32 -0.33
C ALA A 56 1.37 -14.20 -0.78
N GLY A 57 1.91 -13.01 -0.98
CA GLY A 57 1.16 -11.84 -1.44
C GLY A 57 2.10 -10.70 -1.82
N THR A 58 1.52 -9.57 -2.21
CA THR A 58 2.28 -8.33 -2.37
C THR A 58 2.53 -7.70 -0.99
N GLN A 59 3.75 -7.23 -0.77
CA GLN A 59 4.10 -6.35 0.32
C GLN A 59 4.34 -4.96 -0.26
N VAL A 60 3.60 -3.98 0.26
CA VAL A 60 3.86 -2.57 0.01
C VAL A 60 4.62 -2.01 1.20
N ARG A 61 5.61 -1.16 0.93
CA ARG A 61 6.35 -0.39 1.93
C ARG A 61 6.31 1.08 1.55
N VAL A 62 5.87 1.92 2.48
CA VAL A 62 6.04 3.37 2.40
C VAL A 62 7.41 3.70 2.97
N VAL A 63 8.27 4.31 2.15
CA VAL A 63 9.61 4.74 2.53
C VAL A 63 9.59 6.25 2.64
N VAL A 64 9.92 6.79 3.80
CA VAL A 64 9.91 8.24 4.05
C VAL A 64 11.33 8.77 4.13
N ASP A 65 11.51 10.04 3.78
CA ASP A 65 12.78 10.72 3.95
C ASP A 65 13.21 10.76 5.42
N PRO A 66 14.50 10.57 5.73
CA PRO A 66 14.99 10.50 7.11
C PRO A 66 14.82 11.79 7.93
N LYS A 67 14.40 12.90 7.30
CA LYS A 67 14.14 14.19 7.96
C LYS A 67 12.66 14.43 8.29
N GLN A 68 11.76 13.49 7.97
CA GLN A 68 10.35 13.62 8.34
C GLN A 68 10.20 13.54 9.87
N PRO A 69 9.56 14.52 10.53
CA PRO A 69 9.33 14.46 11.97
C PRO A 69 8.33 13.35 12.29
N ASP A 70 8.55 12.64 13.39
CA ASP A 70 7.59 11.66 13.91
C ASP A 70 6.23 12.35 14.15
N ARG A 71 5.18 11.89 13.45
CA ARG A 71 3.80 12.29 13.73
C ARG A 71 3.12 11.15 14.49
N ARG A 72 2.58 11.47 15.67
CA ARG A 72 1.74 10.57 16.47
C ARG A 72 0.29 10.66 16.03
#